data_AF-F3ZMU8-F1
#
_entry.id   AF-F3ZMU8-F1
#
_cell.length_a   1.000
_cell.length_b   1.000
_cell.length_c   1.000
_cell.angle_alpha   90.00
_cell.angle_beta   90.00
_cell.angle_gamma   90.00
#
_symmetry.space_group_name_H-M   'P 1'
#
loop_
_entity.id
_entity.type
_entity.pdbx_description
1 polymer ?
#
loop_
_entity_poly.entity_id
_entity_poly.type
_entity_poly.pdbx_seq_one_letter_code
_entity_poly.pdbx_strand_id
1 'polypeptide(L)'
;MVDVAFTALYPWSLPPDKPRTDRAAARSERDLYAAHFRHARIARLPADCPPWALGQDLGWVVRSPVTATLTPLSDTDVAVPEDEDVRAVSRRAGGGQMWRRGPDWIAVPDQGGSWLRRYDFRNSSGQWEAMFLPNGQGTVEWHLGVAVRLPQPYFLMVLPLDPPLPGLHVPVGIIGAKTVNTMTDISIAIHPTHPVAVRREQPVARLVLLHPDTLRATSTTTPLTAAPPAPASSPPDPAGPAAPVAAPNTTILDAS
;
A
#
# COMPACT_ATOMS: atom_id res chain seq x y z
N MET A 1 -16.63 -14.12 15.42
CA MET A 1 -15.32 -14.00 14.75
C MET A 1 -15.58 -14.00 13.26
N VAL A 2 -14.95 -13.13 12.50
CA VAL A 2 -15.19 -12.99 11.06
C VAL A 2 -14.05 -13.70 10.35
N ASP A 3 -14.37 -14.77 9.62
CA ASP A 3 -13.37 -15.59 8.95
C ASP A 3 -13.30 -15.23 7.46
N VAL A 4 -12.08 -15.04 6.97
CA VAL A 4 -11.77 -14.86 5.54
C VAL A 4 -11.01 -16.08 5.08
N ALA A 5 -11.50 -16.74 4.03
CA ALA A 5 -10.85 -17.91 3.48
C ALA A 5 -10.04 -17.54 2.23
N PHE A 6 -8.75 -17.91 2.23
CA PHE A 6 -7.86 -17.85 1.08
C PHE A 6 -7.58 -19.27 0.59
N THR A 7 -7.86 -19.57 -0.67
CA THR A 7 -7.66 -20.90 -1.26
C THR A 7 -6.66 -20.79 -2.41
N ALA A 8 -5.53 -21.49 -2.32
CA ALA A 8 -4.59 -21.60 -3.44
C ALA A 8 -5.26 -22.37 -4.60
N LEU A 9 -5.22 -21.79 -5.80
CA LEU A 9 -5.79 -22.39 -7.02
C LEU A 9 -4.74 -23.15 -7.82
N TYR A 10 -3.46 -22.75 -7.69
CA TYR A 10 -2.35 -23.33 -8.46
C TYR A 10 -1.15 -23.64 -7.56
N PRO A 11 -0.26 -24.56 -7.98
CA PRO A 11 0.95 -24.91 -7.21
C PRO A 11 1.92 -23.74 -6.99
N TRP A 12 1.88 -22.73 -7.86
CA TRP A 12 2.73 -21.55 -7.76
C TRP A 12 2.13 -20.47 -6.85
N SER A 13 0.87 -20.58 -6.46
CA SER A 13 0.18 -19.53 -5.70
C SER A 13 0.71 -19.42 -4.28
N LEU A 14 0.62 -18.21 -3.71
CA LEU A 14 1.01 -17.93 -2.33
C LEU A 14 -0.19 -17.26 -1.63
N PRO A 15 -0.99 -18.03 -0.87
CA PRO A 15 -2.09 -17.46 -0.08
C PRO A 15 -1.58 -16.34 0.83
N PRO A 16 -2.31 -15.21 0.95
CA PRO A 16 -1.95 -14.15 1.88
C PRO A 16 -1.82 -14.65 3.31
N ASP A 17 -0.71 -14.31 3.97
CA ASP A 17 -0.44 -14.70 5.35
C ASP A 17 -0.70 -13.53 6.31
N LYS A 18 -1.12 -13.85 7.54
CA LYS A 18 -1.36 -12.83 8.56
C LYS A 18 -0.04 -12.49 9.26
N PRO A 19 0.51 -11.28 9.07
CA PRO A 19 1.76 -10.91 9.73
C PRO A 19 1.55 -10.84 11.24
N ARG A 20 2.63 -11.09 11.99
CA ARG A 20 2.69 -10.83 13.41
C ARG A 20 4.00 -10.16 13.75
N THR A 21 3.89 -9.05 14.45
CA THR A 21 5.02 -8.32 15.01
C THR A 21 5.75 -9.20 16.00
N ASP A 22 7.01 -9.51 15.73
CA ASP A 22 7.84 -10.32 16.62
C ASP A 22 8.37 -9.46 17.79
N ARG A 23 7.53 -9.37 18.82
CA ARG A 23 7.88 -8.66 20.06
C ARG A 23 9.00 -9.36 20.84
N ALA A 24 9.19 -10.67 20.65
CA ALA A 24 10.22 -11.42 21.36
C ALA A 24 11.60 -11.12 20.76
N ALA A 25 11.71 -11.12 19.43
CA ALA A 25 12.92 -10.69 18.74
C ALA A 25 13.29 -9.24 19.09
N ALA A 26 12.31 -8.33 19.07
CA ALA A 26 12.51 -6.93 19.45
C ALA A 26 13.09 -6.79 20.87
N ARG A 27 12.53 -7.50 21.86
CA ARG A 27 13.05 -7.49 23.24
C ARG A 27 14.45 -8.09 23.32
N SER A 28 14.70 -9.18 22.61
CA SER A 28 16.00 -9.85 22.59
C SER A 28 17.10 -8.93 22.06
N GLU A 29 16.81 -8.14 21.01
CA GLU A 29 17.73 -7.13 20.48
C GLU A 29 18.01 -6.03 21.51
N ARG A 30 16.97 -5.49 22.14
CA ARG A 30 17.12 -4.50 23.22
C ARG A 30 18.03 -5.02 24.34
N ASP A 31 17.77 -6.24 24.80
CA ASP A 31 18.48 -6.84 25.92
C ASP A 31 19.95 -7.11 25.55
N LEU A 32 20.23 -7.52 24.30
CA LEU A 32 21.58 -7.60 23.74
C LEU A 32 22.29 -6.24 23.79
N TYR A 33 21.63 -5.16 23.36
CA TYR A 33 22.23 -3.82 23.39
C TYR A 33 22.56 -3.35 24.81
N ALA A 34 21.64 -3.61 25.74
CA ALA A 34 21.83 -3.28 27.15
C ALA A 34 23.02 -4.04 27.77
N ALA A 35 23.18 -5.32 27.44
CA ALA A 35 24.20 -6.20 28.00
C ALA A 35 25.62 -5.92 27.44
N HIS A 36 25.75 -5.63 26.14
CA HIS A 36 27.05 -5.66 25.47
C HIS A 36 27.64 -4.29 25.13
N PHE A 37 26.84 -3.22 25.12
CA PHE A 37 27.33 -1.90 24.75
C PHE A 37 27.32 -0.97 25.95
N ARG A 38 28.30 -0.07 26.07
CA ARG A 38 28.35 0.88 27.18
C ARG A 38 27.47 2.11 26.95
N HIS A 39 27.43 2.59 25.71
CA HIS A 39 26.79 3.86 25.36
C HIS A 39 25.60 3.71 24.39
N ALA A 40 25.58 2.67 23.56
CA ALA A 40 24.45 2.41 22.66
C ALA A 40 23.31 1.73 23.40
N ARG A 41 22.11 2.33 23.35
CA ARG A 41 20.89 1.82 24.01
C ARG A 41 19.73 1.88 23.05
N ILE A 42 18.92 0.84 23.01
CA ILE A 42 17.64 0.81 22.31
C ILE A 42 16.55 0.90 23.36
N ALA A 43 16.14 2.11 23.72
CA ALA A 43 15.14 2.29 24.77
C ALA A 43 13.69 2.14 24.27
N ARG A 44 13.46 2.32 22.96
CA ARG A 44 12.14 2.29 22.34
C ARG A 44 12.22 1.58 21.01
N LEU A 45 11.39 0.55 20.82
CA LEU A 45 11.23 -0.15 19.56
C LEU A 45 9.84 0.12 18.99
N PRO A 46 9.68 0.20 17.66
CA PRO A 46 8.35 0.32 17.05
C PRO A 46 7.38 -0.77 17.53
N ALA A 47 7.89 -1.99 17.74
CA ALA A 47 7.11 -3.13 18.25
C ALA A 47 6.52 -2.91 19.66
N ASP A 48 7.06 -1.98 20.45
CA ASP A 48 6.53 -1.61 21.76
C ASP A 48 5.42 -0.55 21.68
N CYS A 49 5.21 0.08 20.52
CA CYS A 49 4.12 1.02 20.26
C CYS A 49 2.86 0.25 19.84
N PRO A 50 1.81 0.14 20.69
CA PRO A 50 0.65 -0.67 20.36
C PRO A 50 -0.07 -0.22 19.08
N PRO A 51 -0.28 1.08 18.80
CA PRO A 51 -0.85 1.52 17.52
C PRO A 51 -0.04 1.06 16.30
N TRP A 52 1.30 1.14 16.38
CA TRP A 52 2.17 0.70 15.30
C TRP A 52 2.09 -0.82 15.11
N ALA A 53 2.20 -1.60 16.19
CA ALA A 53 2.10 -3.06 16.12
C ALA A 53 0.73 -3.52 15.61
N LEU A 54 -0.36 -2.88 16.05
CA LEU A 54 -1.70 -3.14 15.53
C LEU A 54 -1.80 -2.83 14.03
N GLY A 55 -1.17 -1.74 13.57
CA GLY A 55 -1.08 -1.43 12.14
C GLY A 55 -0.29 -2.46 11.35
N GLN A 56 0.83 -2.96 11.91
CA GLN A 56 1.64 -4.01 11.27
C GLN A 56 0.95 -5.37 11.26
N ASP A 57 0.16 -5.69 12.27
CA ASP A 57 -0.60 -6.95 12.38
C ASP A 57 -1.96 -6.88 11.65
N LEU A 58 -2.31 -5.71 11.11
CA LEU A 58 -3.57 -5.48 10.40
C LEU A 58 -3.58 -6.19 9.04
N GLY A 59 -4.60 -7.00 8.81
CA GLY A 59 -4.85 -7.62 7.51
C GLY A 59 -3.94 -8.81 7.20
N TRP A 60 -3.67 -9.01 5.92
CA TRP A 60 -2.83 -10.09 5.38
C TRP A 60 -1.83 -9.53 4.38
N VAL A 61 -0.61 -10.06 4.36
CA VAL A 61 0.43 -9.69 3.41
C VAL A 61 0.23 -10.49 2.13
N VAL A 62 0.17 -9.79 1.00
CA VAL A 62 0.27 -10.39 -0.33
C VAL A 62 1.74 -10.49 -0.69
N ARG A 63 2.18 -11.68 -1.08
CA ARG A 63 3.52 -11.94 -1.57
C ARG A 63 3.51 -12.22 -3.05
N SER A 64 4.57 -11.83 -3.73
CA SER A 64 4.73 -12.13 -5.15
C SER A 64 4.77 -13.63 -5.39
N PRO A 65 3.88 -14.19 -6.22
CA PRO A 65 3.95 -15.60 -6.59
C PRO A 65 5.10 -15.92 -7.55
N VAL A 66 5.81 -14.94 -8.10
CA VAL A 66 6.88 -15.19 -9.07
C VAL A 66 8.07 -14.27 -8.83
N THR A 67 9.23 -14.66 -9.35
CA THR A 67 10.33 -13.71 -9.52
C THR A 67 10.15 -13.06 -10.88
N ALA A 68 9.94 -11.75 -10.91
CA ALA A 68 9.69 -11.00 -12.12
C ALA A 68 10.48 -9.70 -12.19
N THR A 69 10.86 -9.32 -13.40
CA THR A 69 11.35 -7.96 -13.71
C THR A 69 10.24 -7.24 -14.45
N LEU A 70 9.72 -6.19 -13.86
CA LEU A 70 8.65 -5.38 -14.39
C LEU A 70 9.25 -4.07 -14.89
N THR A 71 8.74 -3.57 -16.00
CA THR A 71 9.09 -2.25 -16.52
C THR A 71 7.84 -1.39 -16.65
N PRO A 72 7.96 -0.06 -16.57
CA PRO A 72 6.83 0.82 -16.82
C PRO A 72 6.14 0.50 -18.14
N LEU A 73 4.81 0.53 -18.13
CA LEU A 73 4.00 0.32 -19.32
C LEU A 73 3.58 1.66 -19.91
N SER A 74 3.77 1.77 -21.22
CA SER A 74 3.22 2.85 -22.03
C SER A 74 2.09 2.27 -22.86
N ASP A 75 0.96 2.00 -22.22
CA ASP A 75 -0.23 1.48 -22.87
C ASP A 75 -1.14 2.60 -23.37
N THR A 76 -2.03 2.27 -24.31
CA THR A 76 -2.97 3.24 -24.88
C THR A 76 -4.30 2.55 -25.14
N ASP A 77 -5.38 3.22 -24.77
CA ASP A 77 -6.74 2.77 -25.09
C ASP A 77 -7.01 3.01 -26.57
N VAL A 78 -7.51 1.98 -27.25
CA VAL A 78 -7.73 1.95 -28.69
C VAL A 78 -9.12 1.38 -28.97
N ALA A 79 -9.92 2.14 -29.70
CA ALA A 79 -11.14 1.62 -30.30
C ALA A 79 -10.77 0.81 -31.55
N VAL A 80 -11.34 -0.39 -31.68
CA VAL A 80 -11.26 -1.21 -32.89
C VAL A 80 -12.64 -1.19 -33.54
N PRO A 81 -12.82 -0.51 -34.69
CA PRO A 81 -14.08 -0.54 -35.43
C PRO A 81 -14.50 -1.97 -35.79
N GLU A 82 -15.81 -2.24 -35.85
CA GLU A 82 -16.34 -3.60 -36.09
C GLU A 82 -15.92 -4.19 -37.45
N ASP A 83 -15.66 -3.34 -38.43
CA ASP A 83 -15.25 -3.70 -39.79
C ASP A 83 -13.72 -3.80 -39.97
N GLU A 84 -12.95 -3.56 -38.92
CA GLU A 84 -11.49 -3.56 -38.97
C GLU A 84 -10.85 -4.78 -38.28
N ASP A 85 -9.78 -5.31 -38.90
CA ASP A 85 -8.96 -6.37 -38.30
C ASP A 85 -8.10 -5.80 -37.16
N VAL A 86 -8.15 -6.45 -35.99
CA VAL A 86 -7.38 -6.08 -34.79
C VAL A 86 -5.88 -5.98 -35.09
N ARG A 87 -5.33 -6.83 -35.98
CA ARG A 87 -3.90 -6.76 -36.33
C ARG A 87 -3.58 -5.54 -37.18
N ALA A 88 -4.50 -5.10 -38.04
CA ALA A 88 -4.35 -3.86 -38.79
C ALA A 88 -4.33 -2.64 -37.86
N VAL A 89 -5.24 -2.58 -36.89
CA VAL A 89 -5.26 -1.53 -35.86
C VAL A 89 -4.00 -1.57 -35.00
N SER A 90 -3.59 -2.75 -34.51
CA SER A 90 -2.34 -2.95 -33.75
C SER A 90 -1.12 -2.37 -34.48
N ARG A 91 -0.96 -2.68 -35.78
CA ARG A 91 0.15 -2.15 -36.58
C ARG A 91 0.14 -0.62 -36.65
N ARG A 92 -1.03 0.00 -36.83
CA ARG A 92 -1.18 1.46 -36.82
C ARG A 92 -0.88 2.07 -35.44
N ALA A 93 -1.19 1.33 -34.38
CA ALA A 93 -0.87 1.69 -32.99
C ALA A 93 0.59 1.38 -32.59
N GLY A 94 1.48 1.03 -33.53
CA GLY A 94 2.91 0.81 -33.25
C GLY A 94 3.33 -0.67 -33.11
N GLY A 95 2.46 -1.62 -33.46
CA GLY A 95 2.85 -3.02 -33.73
C GLY A 95 3.06 -3.90 -32.50
N GLY A 96 2.38 -3.64 -31.38
CA GLY A 96 2.50 -4.41 -30.14
C GLY A 96 1.34 -5.35 -29.83
N GLN A 97 1.27 -5.75 -28.56
CA GLN A 97 0.22 -6.63 -28.02
C GLN A 97 -1.11 -5.88 -27.89
N MET A 98 -2.21 -6.55 -28.21
CA MET A 98 -3.58 -6.03 -28.07
C MET A 98 -4.35 -6.84 -27.03
N TRP A 99 -5.00 -6.15 -26.10
CA TRP A 99 -5.76 -6.77 -25.01
C TRP A 99 -7.18 -6.22 -25.01
N ARG A 100 -8.18 -7.10 -25.10
CA ARG A 100 -9.58 -6.69 -25.06
C ARG A 100 -10.01 -6.44 -23.61
N ARG A 101 -10.57 -5.27 -23.32
CA ARG A 101 -11.13 -4.89 -22.01
C ARG A 101 -12.53 -4.33 -22.21
N GLY A 102 -13.53 -5.19 -21.99
CA GLY A 102 -14.92 -4.84 -22.27
C GLY A 102 -15.14 -4.57 -23.76
N PRO A 103 -15.71 -3.41 -24.14
CA PRO A 103 -15.88 -3.03 -25.54
C PRO A 103 -14.58 -2.54 -26.20
N ASP A 104 -13.61 -2.05 -25.42
CA ASP A 104 -12.41 -1.40 -25.91
C ASP A 104 -11.18 -2.33 -25.92
N TRP A 105 -10.09 -1.84 -26.50
CA TRP A 105 -8.80 -2.53 -26.53
C TRP A 105 -7.71 -1.69 -25.90
N ILE A 106 -6.74 -2.35 -25.30
CA ILE A 106 -5.51 -1.74 -24.82
C ILE A 106 -4.37 -2.22 -25.71
N ALA A 107 -3.71 -1.28 -26.37
CA ALA A 107 -2.49 -1.51 -27.11
C ALA A 107 -1.29 -1.33 -26.18
N VAL A 108 -0.39 -2.31 -26.17
CA VAL A 108 0.87 -2.27 -25.43
C VAL A 108 2.02 -2.49 -26.41
N PRO A 109 2.92 -1.51 -26.59
CA PRO A 109 4.12 -1.67 -27.41
C PRO A 109 4.99 -2.85 -26.95
N ASP A 110 5.66 -3.51 -27.89
CA ASP A 110 6.56 -4.63 -27.56
C ASP A 110 7.71 -4.16 -26.63
N GLN A 111 8.21 -2.96 -26.88
CA GLN A 111 9.16 -2.29 -26.00
C GLN A 111 8.47 -1.91 -24.68
N GLY A 112 8.85 -2.59 -23.60
CA GLY A 112 8.27 -2.38 -22.26
C GLY A 112 7.12 -3.32 -21.91
N GLY A 113 6.45 -3.93 -22.89
CA GLY A 113 5.34 -4.88 -22.67
C GLY A 113 5.72 -6.37 -22.70
N SER A 114 6.96 -6.72 -23.09
CA SER A 114 7.38 -8.13 -23.28
C SER A 114 7.26 -9.01 -22.02
N TRP A 115 7.27 -8.42 -20.83
CA TRP A 115 7.14 -9.16 -19.57
C TRP A 115 5.71 -9.63 -19.27
N LEU A 116 4.69 -9.02 -19.89
CA LEU A 116 3.27 -9.36 -19.65
C LEU A 116 2.95 -10.83 -19.97
N ARG A 117 3.53 -11.35 -21.06
CA ARG A 117 3.31 -12.72 -21.54
C ARG A 117 4.31 -13.75 -21.02
N ARG A 118 5.38 -13.30 -20.38
CA ARG A 118 6.46 -14.19 -19.90
C ARG A 118 5.99 -15.14 -18.80
N TYR A 119 4.96 -14.74 -18.06
CA TYR A 119 4.42 -15.47 -16.92
C TYR A 119 3.01 -15.99 -17.19
N ASP A 120 2.65 -16.19 -18.47
CA ASP A 120 1.41 -16.89 -18.82
C ASP A 120 1.42 -18.27 -18.14
N PHE A 121 0.28 -18.66 -17.58
CA PHE A 121 0.11 -19.90 -16.83
C PHE A 121 -1.06 -20.72 -17.38
N ARG A 122 -1.08 -22.02 -17.09
CA ARG A 122 -2.21 -22.88 -17.43
C ARG A 122 -3.27 -22.79 -16.33
N ASN A 123 -4.47 -22.35 -16.70
CA ASN A 123 -5.61 -22.35 -15.79
C ASN A 123 -6.22 -23.76 -15.64
N SER A 124 -7.30 -23.88 -14.86
CA SER A 124 -7.94 -25.17 -14.57
C SER A 124 -8.57 -25.85 -15.81
N SER A 125 -8.90 -25.09 -16.86
CA SER A 125 -9.36 -25.65 -18.14
C SER A 125 -8.20 -26.05 -19.07
N GLY A 126 -6.96 -25.88 -18.63
CA GLY A 126 -5.76 -26.14 -19.41
C GLY A 126 -5.50 -25.08 -20.47
N GLN A 127 -6.16 -23.92 -20.44
CA GLN A 127 -5.90 -22.80 -21.35
C GLN A 127 -4.76 -21.93 -20.81
N TRP A 128 -4.00 -21.30 -21.71
CA TRP A 128 -3.02 -20.29 -21.31
C TRP A 128 -3.73 -18.99 -20.94
N GLU A 129 -3.39 -18.45 -19.79
CA GLU A 129 -3.91 -17.20 -19.25
C GLU A 129 -2.76 -16.32 -18.79
N ALA A 130 -2.89 -15.02 -18.95
CA ALA A 130 -1.85 -14.10 -18.55
C ALA A 130 -1.88 -13.81 -17.06
N MET A 131 -0.72 -13.90 -16.41
CA MET A 131 -0.59 -13.48 -15.00
C MET A 131 -0.75 -11.97 -14.83
N PHE A 132 -0.36 -11.22 -15.85
CA PHE A 132 -0.34 -9.77 -15.86
C PHE A 132 -1.21 -9.27 -17.00
N LEU A 133 -2.32 -8.61 -16.67
CA LEU A 133 -3.20 -8.02 -17.67
C LEU A 133 -3.18 -6.51 -17.58
N PRO A 134 -2.85 -5.80 -18.66
CA PRO A 134 -2.90 -4.35 -18.67
C PRO A 134 -4.33 -3.86 -18.42
N ASN A 135 -4.45 -2.76 -17.67
CA ASN A 135 -5.71 -2.15 -17.28
C ASN A 135 -5.80 -0.67 -17.68
N GLY A 136 -4.85 -0.19 -18.49
CA GLY A 136 -4.78 1.19 -18.95
C GLY A 136 -3.96 2.06 -17.99
N GLN A 137 -3.51 3.20 -18.50
CA GLN A 137 -2.80 4.23 -17.74
C GLN A 137 -1.54 3.69 -17.02
N GLY A 138 -0.86 2.74 -17.66
CA GLY A 138 0.33 2.07 -17.15
C GLY A 138 0.07 1.12 -15.98
N THR A 139 -1.20 0.78 -15.70
CA THR A 139 -1.58 -0.13 -14.61
C THR A 139 -1.80 -1.55 -15.12
N VAL A 140 -1.57 -2.53 -14.25
CA VAL A 140 -1.68 -3.96 -14.55
C VAL A 140 -2.41 -4.67 -13.44
N GLU A 141 -3.37 -5.52 -13.78
CA GLU A 141 -3.92 -6.52 -12.89
C GLU A 141 -2.95 -7.70 -12.78
N TRP A 142 -2.51 -8.01 -11.57
CA TRP A 142 -1.65 -9.14 -11.26
C TRP A 142 -2.46 -10.26 -10.61
N HIS A 143 -2.66 -11.37 -11.34
CA HIS A 143 -3.25 -12.59 -10.83
C HIS A 143 -2.38 -13.26 -9.76
N LEU A 144 -3.00 -13.56 -8.62
CA LEU A 144 -2.32 -14.15 -7.47
C LEU A 144 -2.50 -15.67 -7.41
N GLY A 145 -3.45 -16.22 -8.19
CA GLY A 145 -3.81 -17.63 -8.16
C GLY A 145 -4.49 -18.04 -6.84
N VAL A 146 -5.17 -17.10 -6.19
CA VAL A 146 -5.81 -17.32 -4.89
C VAL A 146 -7.28 -16.94 -5.00
N ALA A 147 -8.17 -17.86 -4.68
CA ALA A 147 -9.57 -17.52 -4.46
C ALA A 147 -9.77 -16.96 -3.06
N VAL A 148 -10.62 -15.94 -2.94
CA VAL A 148 -10.99 -15.33 -1.66
C VAL A 148 -12.48 -15.50 -1.43
N ARG A 149 -12.86 -15.81 -0.19
CA ARG A 149 -14.24 -15.79 0.27
C ARG A 149 -14.38 -14.85 1.45
N LEU A 150 -15.26 -13.86 1.27
CA LEU A 150 -15.56 -12.83 2.25
C LEU A 150 -17.00 -12.98 2.75
N PRO A 151 -17.24 -12.84 4.06
CA PRO A 151 -18.59 -12.71 4.57
C PRO A 151 -19.18 -11.37 4.11
N GLN A 152 -20.47 -11.37 3.76
CA GLN A 152 -21.20 -10.11 3.61
C GLN A 152 -21.44 -9.49 5.00
N PRO A 153 -21.49 -8.16 5.15
CA PRO A 153 -21.41 -7.11 4.11
C PRO A 153 -20.01 -6.50 3.93
N TYR A 154 -18.94 -7.25 4.21
CA TYR A 154 -17.57 -6.71 4.26
C TYR A 154 -17.00 -6.33 2.89
N PHE A 155 -15.92 -5.56 2.93
CA PHE A 155 -15.11 -5.19 1.78
C PHE A 155 -13.66 -5.64 2.00
N LEU A 156 -12.95 -5.90 0.92
CA LEU A 156 -11.52 -6.10 0.90
C LEU A 156 -10.85 -4.85 0.36
N MET A 157 -10.00 -4.24 1.17
CA MET A 157 -9.16 -3.13 0.78
C MET A 157 -7.76 -3.64 0.44
N VAL A 158 -7.24 -3.24 -0.72
CA VAL A 158 -5.85 -3.43 -1.12
C VAL A 158 -5.09 -2.17 -0.75
N LEU A 159 -3.98 -2.33 -0.03
CA LEU A 159 -3.09 -1.25 0.40
C LEU A 159 -1.67 -1.49 -0.11
N PRO A 160 -0.92 -0.43 -0.44
CA PRO A 160 0.52 -0.53 -0.63
C PRO A 160 1.21 -0.93 0.69
N LEU A 161 2.45 -1.41 0.57
CA LEU A 161 3.31 -1.62 1.74
C LEU A 161 3.78 -0.28 2.33
N ASP A 162 4.16 -0.33 3.60
CA ASP A 162 4.84 0.75 4.30
C ASP A 162 6.15 0.21 4.92
N PRO A 163 7.33 0.58 4.38
CA PRO A 163 7.54 1.43 3.21
C PRO A 163 7.12 0.75 1.89
N PRO A 164 6.78 1.51 0.83
CA PRO A 164 6.45 0.95 -0.48
C PRO A 164 7.68 0.33 -1.15
N LEU A 165 7.44 -0.62 -2.07
CA LEU A 165 8.51 -1.16 -2.91
C LEU A 165 9.02 -0.09 -3.89
N PRO A 166 10.33 0.23 -3.90
CA PRO A 166 10.87 1.19 -4.85
C PRO A 166 10.58 0.77 -6.29
N GLY A 167 10.02 1.69 -7.09
CA GLY A 167 9.68 1.44 -8.49
C GLY A 167 8.37 0.69 -8.73
N LEU A 168 7.64 0.27 -7.69
CA LEU A 168 6.35 -0.40 -7.81
C LEU A 168 5.28 0.27 -6.95
N HIS A 169 4.34 0.94 -7.60
CA HIS A 169 3.17 1.51 -6.93
C HIS A 169 2.01 0.50 -6.92
N VAL A 170 1.34 0.34 -5.78
CA VAL A 170 0.11 -0.45 -5.64
C VAL A 170 -1.02 0.52 -5.33
N PRO A 171 -1.91 0.83 -6.29
CA PRO A 171 -3.06 1.68 -6.04
C PRO A 171 -3.95 1.11 -4.94
N VAL A 172 -4.52 2.00 -4.12
CA VAL A 172 -5.53 1.60 -3.14
C VAL A 172 -6.79 1.19 -3.87
N GLY A 173 -7.28 -0.02 -3.59
CA GLY A 173 -8.51 -0.57 -4.16
C GLY A 173 -9.46 -1.06 -3.08
N ILE A 174 -10.77 -0.98 -3.34
CA ILE A 174 -11.81 -1.53 -2.46
C ILE A 174 -12.72 -2.43 -3.29
N ILE A 175 -12.89 -3.68 -2.86
CA ILE A 175 -13.71 -4.67 -3.56
C ILE A 175 -14.74 -5.24 -2.57
N GLY A 176 -16.02 -5.12 -2.88
CA GLY A 176 -17.09 -5.64 -2.02
C GLY A 176 -17.17 -7.16 -2.04
N ALA A 177 -17.64 -7.77 -0.95
CA ALA A 177 -17.79 -9.23 -0.81
C ALA A 177 -18.58 -9.86 -1.97
N LYS A 178 -19.62 -9.19 -2.48
CA LYS A 178 -20.38 -9.69 -3.64
C LYS A 178 -19.48 -9.93 -4.86
N THR A 179 -18.63 -8.97 -5.19
CA THR A 179 -17.73 -9.06 -6.33
C THR A 179 -16.61 -10.07 -6.07
N VAL A 180 -15.94 -9.98 -4.90
CA VAL A 180 -14.85 -10.90 -4.54
C VAL A 180 -15.32 -12.36 -4.56
N ASN A 181 -16.51 -12.65 -4.05
CA ASN A 181 -17.03 -14.02 -4.01
C ASN A 181 -17.41 -14.58 -5.40
N THR A 182 -17.55 -13.73 -6.41
CA THR A 182 -17.76 -14.17 -7.81
C THR A 182 -16.46 -14.31 -8.60
N MET A 183 -15.35 -13.76 -8.11
CA MET A 183 -14.05 -13.90 -8.74
C MET A 183 -13.56 -15.35 -8.62
N THR A 184 -12.98 -15.86 -9.70
CA THR A 184 -12.31 -17.16 -9.71
C THR A 184 -10.95 -17.03 -9.01
N ASP A 185 -10.23 -15.96 -9.31
CA ASP A 185 -8.94 -15.59 -8.74
C ASP A 185 -8.98 -14.11 -8.36
N ILE A 186 -8.35 -13.74 -7.24
CA ILE A 186 -8.14 -12.35 -6.88
C ILE A 186 -6.91 -11.80 -7.61
N SER A 187 -7.05 -10.60 -8.15
CA SER A 187 -5.94 -9.82 -8.66
C SER A 187 -5.72 -8.55 -7.84
N ILE A 188 -4.50 -8.02 -7.88
CA ILE A 188 -4.19 -6.69 -7.38
C ILE A 188 -3.72 -5.79 -8.53
N ALA A 189 -4.08 -4.51 -8.49
CA ALA A 189 -3.54 -3.55 -9.43
C ALA A 189 -2.11 -3.16 -9.02
N ILE A 190 -1.21 -3.07 -10.00
CA ILE A 190 0.15 -2.57 -9.83
C ILE A 190 0.48 -1.55 -10.92
N HIS A 191 1.40 -0.65 -10.63
CA HIS A 191 1.90 0.36 -11.55
C HIS A 191 3.42 0.46 -11.40
N PRO A 192 4.19 -0.26 -12.23
CA PRO A 192 5.65 -0.12 -12.26
C PRO A 192 6.01 1.29 -12.73
N THR A 193 6.64 2.10 -11.87
CA THR A 193 7.07 3.46 -12.22
C THR A 193 8.52 3.50 -12.71
N HIS A 194 9.29 2.47 -12.38
CA HIS A 194 10.67 2.26 -12.81
C HIS A 194 10.90 0.75 -13.05
N PRO A 195 11.96 0.35 -13.78
CA PRO A 195 12.37 -1.05 -13.81
C PRO A 195 12.55 -1.60 -12.40
N VAL A 196 11.81 -2.65 -12.05
CA VAL A 196 11.78 -3.22 -10.70
C VAL A 196 11.87 -4.73 -10.76
N ALA A 197 12.77 -5.30 -9.96
CA ALA A 197 12.86 -6.74 -9.76
C ALA A 197 12.11 -7.12 -8.48
N VAL A 198 11.02 -7.87 -8.63
CA VAL A 198 10.26 -8.46 -7.53
C VAL A 198 10.63 -9.93 -7.43
N ARG A 199 10.99 -10.41 -6.24
CA ARG A 199 11.31 -11.82 -6.01
C ARG A 199 10.07 -12.58 -5.58
N ARG A 200 9.99 -13.88 -5.90
CA ARG A 200 8.99 -14.75 -5.29
C ARG A 200 9.05 -14.64 -3.77
N GLU A 201 7.89 -14.69 -3.10
CA GLU A 201 7.72 -14.52 -1.66
C GLU A 201 7.98 -13.12 -1.11
N GLN A 202 8.48 -12.19 -1.92
CA GLN A 202 8.62 -10.80 -1.52
C GLN A 202 7.23 -10.19 -1.28
N PRO A 203 6.97 -9.54 -0.14
CA PRO A 203 5.75 -8.78 0.07
C PRO A 203 5.57 -7.75 -1.04
N VAL A 204 4.34 -7.59 -1.55
CA VAL A 204 4.00 -6.59 -2.59
C VAL A 204 2.84 -5.68 -2.19
N ALA A 205 1.90 -6.18 -1.39
CA ALA A 205 0.72 -5.43 -0.97
C ALA A 205 0.17 -5.97 0.35
N ARG A 206 -0.86 -5.32 0.87
CA ARG A 206 -1.61 -5.75 2.05
C ARG A 206 -3.10 -5.77 1.75
N LEU A 207 -3.78 -6.80 2.24
CA LEU A 207 -5.23 -6.93 2.19
C LEU A 207 -5.82 -6.64 3.56
N VAL A 208 -6.79 -5.74 3.65
CA VAL A 208 -7.47 -5.39 4.91
C VAL A 208 -8.97 -5.60 4.74
N LEU A 209 -9.58 -6.27 5.72
CA LEU A 209 -11.02 -6.44 5.77
C LEU A 209 -11.65 -5.18 6.38
N LEU A 210 -12.60 -4.56 5.68
CA LEU A 210 -13.33 -3.39 6.15
C LEU A 210 -14.80 -3.71 6.41
N HIS A 211 -15.32 -3.21 7.53
CA HIS A 211 -16.76 -3.20 7.81
C HIS A 211 -17.41 -2.05 7.00
N PRO A 212 -18.65 -2.20 6.50
CA PRO A 212 -19.37 -1.12 5.80
C PRO A 212 -19.44 0.19 6.57
N ASP A 213 -19.52 0.13 7.89
CA ASP A 213 -19.59 1.34 8.73
C ASP A 213 -18.35 2.21 8.60
N THR A 214 -17.17 1.62 8.31
CA THR A 214 -15.94 2.36 8.07
C THR A 214 -16.04 3.25 6.83
N LEU A 215 -16.80 2.85 5.81
CA LEU A 215 -17.01 3.64 4.59
C LEU A 215 -18.15 4.65 4.71
N ARG A 216 -19.05 4.45 5.67
CA ARG A 216 -20.24 5.28 5.89
C ARG A 216 -20.09 6.28 7.03
N ALA A 217 -19.00 6.18 7.79
CA ALA A 217 -18.72 7.07 8.89
C ALA A 217 -18.67 8.52 8.40
N THR A 218 -19.41 9.40 9.07
CA THR A 218 -19.36 10.85 8.87
C THR A 218 -18.62 11.50 10.03
N SER A 219 -18.00 12.64 9.79
CA SER A 219 -17.32 13.43 10.82
C SER A 219 -18.11 14.72 11.11
N THR A 220 -18.28 15.04 12.38
CA THR A 220 -18.74 16.36 12.82
C THR A 220 -17.53 17.17 13.26
N THR A 221 -17.29 18.32 12.61
CA THR A 221 -16.21 19.23 13.00
C THR A 221 -16.78 20.30 13.93
N THR A 222 -16.35 20.30 15.19
CA THR A 222 -16.61 21.42 16.10
C THR A 222 -15.59 22.52 15.83
N PRO A 223 -16.01 23.72 15.36
CA PRO A 223 -15.07 24.82 15.20
C PRO A 223 -14.49 25.19 16.57
N LEU A 224 -13.18 25.45 16.61
CA LEU A 224 -12.52 25.97 17.81
C LEU A 224 -13.21 27.29 18.17
N THR A 225 -13.98 27.30 19.27
CA THR A 225 -14.55 28.55 19.77
C THR A 225 -13.39 29.46 20.11
N ALA A 226 -13.39 30.68 19.55
CA ALA A 226 -12.37 31.68 19.86
C ALA A 226 -12.22 31.76 21.38
N ALA A 227 -10.98 31.72 21.87
CA ALA A 227 -10.68 31.85 23.28
C ALA A 227 -11.48 33.05 23.83
N PRO A 228 -12.12 32.93 25.02
CA PRO A 228 -12.80 34.06 25.62
C PRO A 228 -11.84 35.26 25.63
N PRO A 229 -12.31 36.47 25.31
CA PRO A 229 -11.46 37.65 25.34
C PRO A 229 -10.75 37.69 26.69
N ALA A 230 -9.44 37.90 26.67
CA ALA A 230 -8.64 38.01 27.88
C ALA A 230 -9.36 38.97 28.85
N PRO A 231 -9.45 38.64 30.16
CA PRO A 231 -10.09 39.54 31.11
C PRO A 231 -9.48 40.92 30.95
N ALA A 232 -10.34 41.93 30.79
CA ALA A 232 -9.92 43.31 30.64
C ALA A 232 -8.90 43.62 31.75
N SER A 233 -7.66 43.92 31.35
CA SER A 233 -6.63 44.37 32.27
C SER A 233 -7.22 45.54 33.06
N SER A 234 -7.37 45.37 34.36
CA SER A 234 -7.78 46.45 35.25
C SER A 234 -6.88 47.66 34.99
N PRO A 235 -7.43 48.90 34.98
CA PRO A 235 -6.64 50.08 34.74
C PRO A 235 -5.49 50.14 35.76
N PRO A 236 -4.29 50.57 35.35
CA PRO A 236 -3.15 50.67 36.26
C PRO A 236 -3.48 51.66 37.38
N ASP A 237 -3.27 51.23 38.62
CA ASP A 237 -3.32 52.09 39.80
C ASP A 237 -2.37 53.28 39.61
N PRO A 238 -2.83 54.53 39.82
CA PRO A 238 -1.95 55.67 39.80
C PRO A 238 -1.11 55.73 41.08
N ALA A 239 0.21 55.64 40.89
CA ALA A 239 1.26 56.10 41.79
C ALA A 239 1.52 55.31 43.10
N GLY A 240 2.66 54.60 43.10
CA GLY A 240 3.42 54.18 44.29
C GLY A 240 4.91 54.06 43.94
N PRO A 241 5.85 54.38 44.85
CA PRO A 241 7.09 55.07 44.52
C PRO A 241 8.20 54.20 43.92
N ALA A 242 9.07 54.87 43.15
CA ALA A 242 10.27 54.32 42.55
C ALA A 242 11.36 53.95 43.57
N ALA A 243 11.98 52.78 43.41
CA ALA A 243 13.34 52.44 43.86
C ALA A 243 13.76 51.08 43.26
N PRO A 244 15.05 50.71 43.26
CA PRO A 244 16.13 51.30 42.48
C PRO A 244 16.75 50.29 41.49
N VAL A 245 17.50 50.82 40.52
CA VAL A 245 18.25 50.09 39.49
C VAL A 245 19.28 49.14 40.12
N ALA A 246 19.14 47.84 39.83
CA ALA A 246 20.18 46.84 40.09
C ALA A 246 21.01 46.63 38.81
N ALA A 247 22.33 46.78 38.97
CA ALA A 247 23.36 46.69 37.95
C ALA A 247 23.49 45.26 37.33
N PRO A 248 24.04 45.14 36.11
CA PRO A 248 24.18 43.86 35.41
C PRO A 248 25.27 42.99 36.04
N ASN A 249 24.91 41.76 36.40
CA ASN A 249 25.87 40.75 36.85
C ASN A 249 26.67 40.20 35.65
N THR A 250 27.98 40.27 35.83
CA THR A 250 29.05 39.90 34.91
C THR A 250 29.15 38.39 34.71
N THR A 251 29.37 38.02 33.45
CA THR A 251 29.82 36.72 32.95
C THR A 251 31.09 36.25 33.67
N ILE A 252 31.14 34.99 34.12
CA ILE A 252 32.40 34.26 34.32
C ILE A 252 32.37 33.01 33.44
N LEU A 253 33.19 33.06 32.39
CA LEU A 253 33.83 31.91 31.77
C LEU A 253 34.97 31.50 32.70
N ASP A 254 35.10 30.20 32.99
CA ASP A 254 36.41 29.63 33.25
C ASP A 254 36.52 28.25 32.59
N ALA A 255 37.64 28.08 31.92
CA ALA A 255 38.10 26.87 31.27
C ALA A 255 39.24 26.28 32.09
N SER A 256 39.24 24.96 32.29
CA SER A 256 40.41 24.08 32.40
C SER A 256 39.94 22.63 32.40
#